data_AF-A0A5E4IVN8-F1
#
_entry.id   AF-A0A5E4IVN8-F1
#
_cell.length_a   1.000
_cell.length_b   1.000
_cell.length_c   1.000
_cell.angle_alpha   90.00
_cell.angle_beta   90.00
_cell.angle_gamma   90.00
#
_symmetry.space_group_name_H-M   'P 1'
#
loop_
_entity.id
_entity.type
_entity.pdbx_description
1 polymer ?
#
loop_
_entity_poly.entity_id
_entity_poly.type
_entity_poly.pdbx_seq_one_letter_code
_entity_poly.pdbx_strand_id
1 'polypeptide(L)'
;MSKDIPEKGAIIQRDKETFAIAPHIAGGIIDPASLRKIADVAEKYHAKALKITSAQRIAIVGIDPQDIDSAWKDLGMKPGAAIGLCVRSVKICPGTTFCKRGQQDSVGVGLKLDEIYHGMPLPWKFKMGVSGCANSCAEPAVKDIGLIGTSKGWRLLVGGSSGVKPRLGQMLAENLSDEEALRLIDRVVNYYKDHAKKQRLGEFIDEISFERFKQEML
;
A
#
# COMPACT_ATOMS: atom_id res chain seq x y z
N MET A 1 28.88 -1.30 -8.10
CA MET A 1 28.09 -0.67 -7.04
C MET A 1 26.87 -1.53 -6.78
N SER A 2 26.69 -1.99 -5.54
CA SER A 2 25.52 -2.77 -5.13
C SER A 2 24.24 -1.99 -5.43
N LYS A 3 23.23 -2.69 -5.93
CA LYS A 3 21.90 -2.16 -6.23
C LYS A 3 20.88 -2.88 -5.35
N ASP A 4 19.65 -2.37 -5.33
CA ASP A 4 18.51 -3.15 -4.83
C ASP A 4 18.51 -4.56 -5.47
N ILE A 5 17.99 -5.53 -4.74
CA ILE A 5 17.81 -6.92 -5.19
C ILE A 5 16.29 -7.20 -5.18
N PRO A 6 15.54 -6.78 -6.22
CA PRO A 6 14.08 -6.82 -6.24
C PRO A 6 13.49 -8.22 -6.03
N GLU A 7 14.14 -9.24 -6.59
CA GLU A 7 13.75 -10.65 -6.48
C GLU A 7 13.80 -11.17 -5.03
N LYS A 8 14.64 -10.56 -4.19
CA LYS A 8 14.74 -10.85 -2.74
C LYS A 8 13.99 -9.82 -1.89
N GLY A 9 13.32 -8.84 -2.50
CA GLY A 9 12.71 -7.72 -1.79
C GLY A 9 13.69 -6.92 -0.92
N ALA A 10 14.99 -6.96 -1.25
CA ALA A 10 16.05 -6.37 -0.46
C ALA A 10 16.49 -5.02 -1.04
N ILE A 11 16.57 -4.01 -0.18
CA ILE A 11 16.80 -2.61 -0.54
C ILE A 11 18.18 -2.21 -0.08
N ILE A 12 19.05 -1.76 -0.99
CA ILE A 12 20.41 -1.35 -0.62
C ILE A 12 20.37 -0.13 0.30
N GLN A 13 21.14 -0.14 1.38
CA GLN A 13 21.20 0.96 2.33
C GLN A 13 22.25 2.01 1.93
N ARG A 14 22.25 3.14 2.65
CA ARG A 14 23.13 4.29 2.35
C ARG A 14 24.62 3.95 2.39
N ASP A 15 25.00 2.99 3.22
CA ASP A 15 26.37 2.49 3.32
C ASP A 15 26.81 1.69 2.07
N LYS A 16 25.87 1.30 1.19
CA LYS A 16 26.09 0.49 -0.02
C LYS A 16 26.64 -0.91 0.27
N GLU A 17 26.53 -1.35 1.52
CA GLU A 17 27.02 -2.65 2.00
C GLU A 17 25.87 -3.47 2.53
N THR A 18 24.99 -2.87 3.34
CA THR A 18 23.89 -3.57 4.01
C THR A 18 22.57 -3.37 3.31
N PHE A 19 21.60 -4.23 3.62
CA PHE A 19 20.27 -4.25 3.01
C PHE A 19 19.16 -4.09 4.04
N ALA A 20 18.01 -3.63 3.59
CA ALA A 20 16.77 -3.71 4.35
C ALA A 20 15.78 -4.65 3.67
N ILE A 21 15.07 -5.43 4.47
CA ILE A 21 13.92 -6.24 4.04
C ILE A 21 12.69 -5.80 4.81
N ALA A 22 11.51 -5.94 4.21
CA ALA A 22 10.25 -5.58 4.84
C ALA A 22 9.23 -6.69 4.61
N PRO A 23 8.87 -7.49 5.63
CA PRO A 23 7.80 -8.47 5.50
C PRO A 23 6.46 -7.77 5.21
N HIS A 24 5.58 -8.52 4.54
CA HIS A 24 4.20 -8.08 4.32
C HIS A 24 3.41 -8.13 5.63
N ILE A 25 2.73 -7.04 5.97
CA ILE A 25 1.85 -6.93 7.13
C ILE A 25 0.55 -6.30 6.63
N ALA A 26 -0.42 -7.14 6.26
CA ALA A 26 -1.68 -6.72 5.67
C ALA A 26 -2.41 -5.75 6.61
N GLY A 27 -2.74 -4.56 6.12
CA GLY A 27 -3.40 -3.51 6.90
C GLY A 27 -2.62 -2.98 8.11
N GLY A 28 -1.37 -3.39 8.30
CA GLY A 28 -0.63 -3.15 9.54
C GLY A 28 -1.18 -3.87 10.77
N ILE A 29 -1.96 -4.93 10.56
CA ILE A 29 -2.51 -5.76 11.63
C ILE A 29 -1.62 -6.98 11.76
N ILE A 30 -1.07 -7.20 12.95
CA ILE A 30 -0.12 -8.28 13.23
C ILE A 30 -0.40 -8.87 14.62
N ASP A 31 -0.28 -10.18 14.75
CA ASP A 31 -0.39 -10.85 16.03
C ASP A 31 0.94 -10.77 16.83
N PRO A 32 0.91 -10.97 18.16
CA PRO A 32 2.11 -10.89 18.99
C PRO A 32 3.22 -11.89 18.64
N ALA A 33 2.88 -13.08 18.14
CA ALA A 33 3.89 -14.09 17.81
C ALA A 33 4.65 -13.70 16.53
N SER A 34 3.93 -13.24 15.50
CA SER A 34 4.55 -12.71 14.28
C SER A 34 5.38 -11.45 14.56
N LEU A 35 4.93 -10.57 15.46
CA LEU A 35 5.70 -9.38 15.85
C LEU A 35 7.00 -9.76 16.59
N ARG A 36 6.95 -10.71 17.52
CA ARG A 36 8.15 -11.26 18.18
C ARG A 36 9.12 -11.85 17.16
N LYS A 37 8.60 -12.60 16.19
CA LYS A 37 9.40 -13.19 15.11
C LYS A 37 10.21 -12.16 14.32
N ILE A 38 9.63 -10.99 14.03
CA ILE A 38 10.35 -9.88 13.38
C ILE A 38 11.47 -9.36 14.27
N ALA A 39 11.24 -9.24 15.58
CA ALA A 39 12.26 -8.81 16.54
C ALA A 39 13.40 -9.85 16.66
N ASP A 40 13.06 -11.13 16.78
CA ASP A 40 14.02 -12.24 16.91
C ASP A 40 14.94 -12.32 15.68
N VAL A 41 14.38 -12.17 14.47
CA VAL A 41 15.17 -12.12 13.22
C VAL A 41 16.07 -10.88 13.20
N ALA A 42 15.55 -9.72 13.58
CA ALA A 42 16.36 -8.50 13.62
C ALA A 42 17.54 -8.62 14.58
N GLU A 43 17.35 -9.24 15.74
CA GLU A 43 18.43 -9.50 16.70
C GLU A 43 19.43 -10.53 16.17
N LYS A 44 18.94 -11.68 15.67
CA LYS A 44 19.77 -12.78 15.15
C LYS A 44 20.71 -12.36 14.03
N TYR A 45 20.24 -11.48 13.14
CA TYR A 45 21.01 -11.00 11.99
C TYR A 45 21.61 -9.61 12.21
N HIS A 46 21.75 -9.20 13.48
CA HIS A 46 22.40 -7.95 13.90
C HIS A 46 21.91 -6.71 13.12
N ALA A 47 20.60 -6.65 12.85
CA ALA A 47 20.02 -5.54 12.14
C ALA A 47 20.28 -4.23 12.88
N LYS A 48 20.71 -3.22 12.14
CA LYS A 48 21.01 -1.87 12.67
C LYS A 48 19.78 -1.18 13.23
N ALA A 49 18.59 -1.46 12.69
CA ALA A 49 17.33 -0.89 13.19
C ALA A 49 16.09 -1.66 12.72
N LEU A 50 15.01 -1.52 13.51
CA LEU A 50 13.64 -1.76 13.07
C LEU A 50 12.95 -0.43 12.78
N LYS A 51 12.43 -0.24 11.57
CA LYS A 51 11.77 0.99 11.15
C LYS A 51 10.28 0.76 10.87
N ILE A 52 9.43 1.40 11.66
CA ILE A 52 8.00 1.54 11.32
C ILE A 52 7.89 2.50 10.13
N THR A 53 7.22 2.05 9.07
CA THR A 53 7.10 2.78 7.80
C THR A 53 5.71 3.43 7.67
N SER A 54 5.60 4.42 6.78
CA SER A 54 4.30 5.06 6.47
C SER A 54 3.26 4.15 5.82
N ALA A 55 3.68 2.95 5.39
CA ALA A 55 2.84 1.90 4.83
C ALA A 55 2.32 0.90 5.90
N GLN A 56 2.40 1.25 7.20
CA GLN A 56 1.96 0.42 8.32
C GLN A 56 2.65 -0.96 8.39
N ARG A 57 3.94 -1.00 8.08
CA ARG A 57 4.78 -2.20 8.21
C ARG A 57 6.12 -1.87 8.86
N ILE A 58 6.83 -2.90 9.28
CA ILE A 58 8.16 -2.81 9.90
C ILE A 58 9.21 -3.24 8.86
N ALA A 59 10.23 -2.42 8.64
CA ALA A 59 11.41 -2.79 7.86
C ALA A 59 12.55 -3.18 8.82
N ILE A 60 13.24 -4.27 8.53
CA ILE A 60 14.45 -4.71 9.20
C ILE A 60 15.62 -4.17 8.40
N VAL A 61 16.40 -3.26 8.99
CA VAL A 61 17.40 -2.44 8.29
C VAL A 61 18.79 -2.84 8.71
N GLY A 62 19.69 -2.98 7.74
CA GLY A 62 21.12 -3.17 8.00
C GLY A 62 21.54 -4.63 8.11
N ILE A 63 20.86 -5.53 7.39
CA ILE A 63 21.21 -6.94 7.30
C ILE A 63 22.34 -7.12 6.28
N ASP A 64 23.30 -7.98 6.60
CA ASP A 64 24.38 -8.34 5.68
C ASP A 64 23.86 -9.10 4.44
N PRO A 65 24.45 -8.88 3.25
CA PRO A 65 23.90 -9.44 2.00
C PRO A 65 23.81 -10.96 1.98
N GLN A 66 24.77 -11.62 2.63
CA GLN A 66 24.85 -13.09 2.73
C GLN A 66 23.74 -13.70 3.59
N ASP A 67 23.17 -12.90 4.50
CA ASP A 67 22.18 -13.36 5.48
C ASP A 67 20.73 -13.15 5.04
N ILE A 68 20.50 -12.42 3.93
CA ILE A 68 19.17 -12.07 3.44
C ILE A 68 18.27 -13.31 3.26
N ASP A 69 18.78 -14.36 2.63
CA ASP A 69 17.98 -15.57 2.35
C ASP A 69 17.64 -16.33 3.64
N SER A 70 18.60 -16.39 4.57
CA SER A 70 18.41 -16.99 5.89
C SER A 70 17.42 -16.20 6.74
N ALA A 71 17.51 -14.86 6.71
CA ALA A 71 16.56 -13.98 7.38
C ALA A 71 15.13 -14.15 6.86
N TRP A 72 14.95 -14.28 5.54
CA TRP A 72 13.64 -14.57 4.97
C TRP A 72 13.10 -15.95 5.36
N LYS A 73 13.96 -16.98 5.33
CA LYS A 73 13.60 -18.32 5.76
C LYS A 73 13.13 -18.33 7.21
N ASP A 74 13.88 -17.67 8.09
CA ASP A 74 13.54 -17.57 9.49
C ASP A 74 12.26 -16.78 9.71
N LEU A 75 12.07 -15.64 9.03
CA LEU A 75 10.81 -14.87 9.06
C LEU A 75 9.63 -15.74 8.64
N GLY A 76 9.77 -16.56 7.59
CA GLY A 76 8.65 -17.35 7.04
C GLY A 76 7.46 -16.47 6.60
N MET A 77 7.73 -15.21 6.23
CA MET A 77 6.75 -14.22 5.79
C MET A 77 6.99 -13.88 4.31
N LYS A 78 5.95 -13.43 3.60
CA LYS A 78 6.08 -12.94 2.23
C LYS A 78 6.74 -11.55 2.20
N PRO A 79 7.53 -11.22 1.17
CA PRO A 79 8.01 -9.85 0.97
C PRO A 79 6.88 -8.84 0.80
N GLY A 80 7.02 -7.67 1.41
CA GLY A 80 5.97 -6.64 1.44
C GLY A 80 5.86 -5.78 0.17
N ALA A 81 6.61 -6.05 -0.90
CA ALA A 81 6.65 -5.19 -2.10
C ALA A 81 7.00 -3.71 -1.79
N ALA A 82 8.04 -3.49 -0.97
CA ALA A 82 8.48 -2.15 -0.58
C ALA A 82 9.12 -1.33 -1.72
N ILE A 83 9.65 -2.03 -2.73
CA ILE A 83 10.21 -1.50 -3.98
C ILE A 83 9.45 -2.10 -5.18
N GLY A 84 9.73 -1.59 -6.39
CA GLY A 84 9.09 -2.05 -7.62
C GLY A 84 7.97 -1.15 -8.15
N LEU A 85 7.51 -1.46 -9.37
CA LEU A 85 6.39 -0.82 -10.07
C LEU A 85 5.16 -1.72 -9.90
N CYS A 86 4.52 -1.58 -8.76
CA CYS A 86 3.39 -2.40 -8.33
C CYS A 86 2.56 -1.65 -7.28
N VAL A 87 1.48 -2.28 -6.82
CA VAL A 87 0.76 -1.86 -5.62
C VAL A 87 1.62 -2.14 -4.39
N ARG A 88 2.22 -1.07 -3.84
CA ARG A 88 3.21 -1.17 -2.75
C ARG A 88 2.61 -1.28 -1.36
N SER A 89 1.37 -0.84 -1.20
CA SER A 89 0.69 -0.79 0.10
C SER A 89 -0.80 -0.48 -0.03
N VAL A 90 -1.60 -1.17 0.77
CA VAL A 90 -2.96 -0.79 1.13
C VAL A 90 -2.96 -0.34 2.59
N LYS A 91 -3.03 0.97 2.82
CA LYS A 91 -3.04 1.54 4.19
C LYS A 91 -4.47 1.50 4.73
N ILE A 92 -4.68 1.00 5.94
CA ILE A 92 -6.00 0.74 6.51
C ILE A 92 -6.12 1.41 7.88
N CYS A 93 -7.19 2.14 8.13
CA CYS A 93 -7.50 2.60 9.48
C CYS A 93 -8.31 1.53 10.25
N PRO A 94 -8.43 1.65 11.59
CA PRO A 94 -9.11 0.62 12.39
C PRO A 94 -10.60 0.38 12.11
N GLY A 95 -11.26 1.23 11.30
CA GLY A 95 -12.66 1.06 10.89
C GLY A 95 -13.66 0.95 12.04
N THR A 96 -14.84 0.43 11.74
CA THR A 96 -15.82 -0.03 12.74
C THR A 96 -15.31 -1.26 13.52
N THR A 97 -14.31 -1.96 13.00
CA THR A 97 -13.70 -3.13 13.64
C THR A 97 -13.07 -2.81 15.00
N PHE A 98 -12.33 -1.68 15.13
CA PHE A 98 -11.72 -1.32 16.42
C PHE A 98 -11.92 0.14 16.87
N CYS A 99 -12.43 1.04 16.02
CA CYS A 99 -12.55 2.46 16.36
C CYS A 99 -14.01 2.90 16.51
N LYS A 100 -14.32 3.52 17.66
CA LYS A 100 -15.65 4.09 17.96
C LYS A 100 -16.14 5.18 16.99
N ARG A 101 -15.26 5.75 16.17
CA ARG A 101 -15.60 6.78 15.17
C ARG A 101 -15.78 6.21 13.76
N GLY A 102 -15.52 4.91 13.57
CA GLY A 102 -15.71 4.25 12.29
C GLY A 102 -17.16 4.34 11.83
N GLN A 103 -17.37 4.71 10.57
CA GLN A 103 -18.68 4.70 9.91
C GLN A 103 -18.81 3.53 8.93
N GLN A 104 -17.69 3.03 8.43
CA GLN A 104 -17.59 1.88 7.55
C GLN A 104 -16.47 0.93 8.01
N ASP A 105 -16.56 -0.35 7.64
CA ASP A 105 -15.54 -1.34 7.97
C ASP A 105 -14.33 -1.27 7.02
N SER A 106 -13.40 -0.36 7.33
CA SER A 106 -12.17 -0.25 6.56
C SER A 106 -11.24 -1.46 6.71
N VAL A 107 -11.35 -2.25 7.79
CA VAL A 107 -10.51 -3.43 7.97
C VAL A 107 -10.95 -4.51 6.99
N GLY A 108 -12.23 -4.87 6.97
CA GLY A 108 -12.77 -5.85 6.02
C GLY A 108 -12.52 -5.46 4.56
N VAL A 109 -12.92 -4.26 4.15
CA VAL A 109 -12.74 -3.80 2.76
C VAL A 109 -11.26 -3.67 2.39
N GLY A 110 -10.45 -3.11 3.29
CA GLY A 110 -9.03 -2.91 3.01
C GLY A 110 -8.24 -4.22 2.92
N LEU A 111 -8.56 -5.24 3.74
CA LEU A 111 -7.90 -6.54 3.66
C LEU A 111 -8.28 -7.29 2.38
N LYS A 112 -9.53 -7.16 1.90
CA LYS A 112 -9.92 -7.67 0.57
C LYS A 112 -9.11 -7.01 -0.55
N LEU A 113 -8.94 -5.68 -0.50
CA LEU A 113 -8.11 -4.96 -1.47
C LEU A 113 -6.63 -5.39 -1.40
N ASP A 114 -6.10 -5.62 -0.19
CA ASP A 114 -4.73 -6.09 0.00
C ASP A 114 -4.53 -7.49 -0.58
N GLU A 115 -5.46 -8.42 -0.33
CA GLU A 115 -5.45 -9.77 -0.89
C GLU A 115 -5.45 -9.79 -2.42
N ILE A 116 -6.27 -8.95 -3.05
CA ILE A 116 -6.42 -8.89 -4.51
C ILE A 116 -5.20 -8.20 -5.16
N TYR A 117 -4.76 -7.07 -4.59
CA TYR A 117 -3.89 -6.14 -5.31
C TYR A 117 -2.47 -6.05 -4.78
N HIS A 118 -2.16 -6.46 -3.55
CA HIS A 118 -0.81 -6.33 -3.00
C HIS A 118 0.25 -6.97 -3.91
N GLY A 119 1.28 -6.20 -4.27
CA GLY A 119 2.34 -6.67 -5.16
C GLY A 119 1.94 -6.78 -6.64
N MET A 120 0.69 -6.52 -7.02
CA MET A 120 0.22 -6.55 -8.42
C MET A 120 1.08 -5.61 -9.29
N PRO A 121 1.73 -6.11 -10.35
CA PRO A 121 2.50 -5.27 -11.26
C PRO A 121 1.63 -4.22 -11.95
N LEU A 122 2.11 -2.98 -11.96
CA LEU A 122 1.42 -1.84 -12.57
C LEU A 122 2.43 -0.95 -13.31
N PRO A 123 1.98 -0.07 -14.22
CA PRO A 123 2.88 0.81 -14.97
C PRO A 123 3.78 1.70 -14.10
N TRP A 124 3.35 1.98 -12.86
CA TRP A 124 4.15 2.68 -11.87
C TRP A 124 3.83 2.26 -10.42
N LYS A 125 4.59 2.78 -9.43
CA LYS A 125 4.27 2.57 -8.01
C LYS A 125 2.87 3.09 -7.68
N PHE A 126 2.09 2.26 -7.00
CA PHE A 126 0.69 2.52 -6.70
C PHE A 126 0.42 2.30 -5.21
N LYS A 127 -0.44 3.13 -4.61
CA LYS A 127 -0.80 3.05 -3.20
C LYS A 127 -2.30 3.21 -3.03
N MET A 128 -2.86 2.44 -2.10
CA MET A 128 -4.25 2.55 -1.71
C MET A 128 -4.37 2.99 -0.25
N GLY A 129 -5.46 3.64 0.11
CA GLY A 129 -5.79 4.01 1.49
C GLY A 129 -7.28 3.84 1.77
N VAL A 130 -7.62 3.18 2.87
CA VAL A 130 -9.00 2.92 3.28
C VAL A 130 -9.21 3.48 4.67
N SER A 131 -10.02 4.53 4.78
CA SER A 131 -10.41 5.13 6.06
C SER A 131 -11.91 5.01 6.26
N GLY A 132 -12.34 4.32 7.31
CA GLY A 132 -13.76 4.13 7.61
C GLY A 132 -14.53 5.39 8.03
N CYS A 133 -13.90 6.57 8.08
CA CYS A 133 -14.56 7.85 8.36
C CYS A 133 -13.75 9.04 7.83
N ALA A 134 -14.32 10.25 7.91
CA ALA A 134 -13.69 11.49 7.46
C ALA A 134 -12.41 11.92 8.21
N ASN A 135 -12.05 11.28 9.32
CA ASN A 135 -10.76 11.57 10.00
C ASN A 135 -9.54 11.17 9.15
N SER A 136 -9.73 10.35 8.11
CA SER A 136 -8.72 10.14 7.08
C SER A 136 -7.38 9.58 7.61
N CYS A 137 -7.41 8.70 8.64
CA CYS A 137 -6.19 8.18 9.27
C CYS A 137 -5.31 7.34 8.33
N ALA A 138 -5.87 6.80 7.23
CA ALA A 138 -5.11 6.14 6.16
C ALA A 138 -4.69 7.09 5.02
N GLU A 139 -4.97 8.38 5.17
CA GLU A 139 -4.67 9.46 4.21
C GLU A 139 -5.18 9.19 2.77
N PRO A 140 -6.41 8.68 2.57
CA PRO A 140 -6.94 8.27 1.25
C PRO A 140 -6.82 9.35 0.17
N ALA A 141 -6.97 10.63 0.52
CA ALA A 141 -6.91 11.73 -0.44
C ALA A 141 -5.54 11.90 -1.11
N VAL A 142 -4.45 11.32 -0.58
CA VAL A 142 -3.10 11.41 -1.17
C VAL A 142 -2.58 10.06 -1.66
N LYS A 143 -3.49 9.12 -1.93
CA LYS A 143 -3.22 7.78 -2.48
C LYS A 143 -3.76 7.71 -3.90
N ASP A 144 -3.21 6.79 -4.69
CA ASP A 144 -3.70 6.55 -6.06
C ASP A 144 -5.17 6.11 -6.02
N ILE A 145 -5.55 5.27 -5.04
CA ILE A 145 -6.94 4.95 -4.66
C ILE A 145 -7.19 5.30 -3.20
N GLY A 146 -8.25 6.04 -2.94
CA GLY A 146 -8.67 6.43 -1.60
C GLY A 146 -10.13 6.09 -1.33
N LEU A 147 -10.41 5.36 -0.26
CA LEU A 147 -11.77 5.17 0.26
C LEU A 147 -11.95 5.95 1.56
N ILE A 148 -13.02 6.75 1.63
CA ILE A 148 -13.48 7.46 2.84
C ILE A 148 -14.90 7.02 3.17
N GLY A 149 -15.07 6.40 4.33
CA GLY A 149 -16.37 5.98 4.84
C GLY A 149 -17.22 7.16 5.28
N THR A 150 -18.52 7.05 5.01
CA THR A 150 -19.58 7.95 5.46
C THR A 150 -20.76 7.12 5.98
N SER A 151 -21.77 7.74 6.56
CA SER A 151 -23.00 7.04 6.98
C SER A 151 -23.81 6.49 5.81
N LYS A 152 -23.54 6.94 4.58
CA LYS A 152 -24.24 6.54 3.35
C LYS A 152 -23.45 5.54 2.50
N GLY A 153 -22.27 5.10 2.96
CA GLY A 153 -21.35 4.26 2.19
C GLY A 153 -20.01 4.95 1.94
N TRP A 154 -19.30 4.54 0.89
CA TRP A 154 -17.95 4.99 0.58
C TRP A 154 -17.91 6.16 -0.42
N ARG A 155 -16.97 7.07 -0.19
CA ARG A 155 -16.44 7.98 -1.21
C ARG A 155 -15.16 7.39 -1.79
N LEU A 156 -15.10 7.27 -3.11
CA LEU A 156 -13.92 6.83 -3.84
C LEU A 156 -13.20 8.04 -4.45
N LEU A 157 -11.93 8.23 -4.07
CA LEU A 157 -11.02 9.20 -4.65
C LEU A 157 -9.96 8.50 -5.49
N VAL A 158 -9.55 9.13 -6.59
CA VAL A 158 -8.54 8.60 -7.51
C VAL A 158 -7.46 9.62 -7.85
N GLY A 159 -6.24 9.14 -8.10
CA GLY A 159 -5.14 9.94 -8.63
C GLY A 159 -4.36 10.78 -7.61
N GLY A 160 -4.53 10.55 -6.31
CA GLY A 160 -3.79 11.25 -5.26
C GLY A 160 -2.31 10.82 -5.17
N SER A 161 -1.46 11.69 -4.62
CA SER A 161 -0.04 11.38 -4.41
C SER A 161 0.59 12.23 -3.32
N SER A 162 1.37 11.62 -2.45
CA SER A 162 2.24 12.28 -1.46
C SER A 162 3.72 12.36 -1.92
N GLY A 163 3.96 12.30 -3.24
CA GLY A 163 5.30 12.24 -3.85
C GLY A 163 5.94 13.62 -4.07
N VAL A 164 6.88 13.67 -5.03
CA VAL A 164 7.62 14.91 -5.41
C VAL A 164 6.67 16.04 -5.83
N LYS A 165 5.59 15.68 -6.53
CA LYS A 165 4.45 16.56 -6.82
C LYS A 165 3.26 16.07 -5.98
N PRO A 166 3.05 16.62 -4.77
CA PRO A 166 1.89 16.28 -3.97
C PRO A 166 0.61 16.71 -4.69
N ARG A 167 -0.43 15.88 -4.63
CA ARG A 167 -1.75 16.20 -5.14
C ARG A 167 -2.82 15.47 -4.36
N LEU A 168 -3.97 16.11 -4.24
CA LEU A 168 -5.18 15.47 -3.77
C LEU A 168 -5.79 14.64 -4.90
N GLY A 169 -6.36 13.49 -4.54
CA GLY A 169 -7.19 12.69 -5.43
C GLY A 169 -8.52 13.38 -5.70
N GLN A 170 -9.11 13.08 -6.84
CA GLN A 170 -10.40 13.61 -7.27
C GLN A 170 -11.50 12.60 -6.94
N MET A 171 -12.65 13.08 -6.49
CA MET A 171 -13.78 12.22 -6.12
C MET A 171 -14.42 11.64 -7.38
N LEU A 172 -14.30 10.32 -7.56
CA LEU A 172 -14.87 9.60 -8.70
C LEU A 172 -16.35 9.28 -8.48
N ALA A 173 -16.68 8.78 -7.29
CA ALA A 173 -18.03 8.38 -6.91
C ALA A 173 -18.23 8.43 -5.39
N GLU A 174 -19.48 8.47 -4.94
CA GLU A 174 -19.84 8.47 -3.52
C GLU A 174 -21.10 7.64 -3.25
N ASN A 175 -21.35 7.37 -1.96
CA ASN A 175 -22.45 6.52 -1.47
C ASN A 175 -22.40 5.08 -2.01
N LEU A 176 -21.18 4.57 -2.24
CA LEU A 176 -20.98 3.21 -2.72
C LEU A 176 -21.11 2.22 -1.56
N SER A 177 -21.76 1.08 -1.82
CA SER A 177 -21.61 -0.13 -1.00
C SER A 177 -20.19 -0.68 -1.07
N ASP A 178 -19.86 -1.65 -0.22
CA ASP A 178 -18.58 -2.36 -0.25
C ASP A 178 -18.34 -3.01 -1.63
N GLU A 179 -19.37 -3.68 -2.16
CA GLU A 179 -19.30 -4.39 -3.45
C GLU A 179 -19.13 -3.42 -4.63
N GLU A 180 -19.84 -2.30 -4.63
CA GLU A 180 -19.70 -1.28 -5.67
C GLU A 180 -18.33 -0.60 -5.61
N ALA A 181 -17.83 -0.32 -4.41
CA ALA A 181 -16.50 0.25 -4.23
C ALA A 181 -15.40 -0.69 -4.74
N LEU A 182 -15.44 -1.97 -4.38
CA LEU A 182 -14.49 -2.98 -4.85
C LEU A 182 -14.55 -3.12 -6.38
N ARG A 183 -15.74 -3.20 -6.97
CA ARG A 183 -15.93 -3.32 -8.42
C ARG A 183 -15.41 -2.11 -9.18
N LEU A 184 -15.68 -0.90 -8.69
CA LEU A 184 -15.23 0.32 -9.34
C LEU A 184 -13.70 0.49 -9.21
N ILE A 185 -13.12 0.10 -8.07
CA ILE A 185 -11.66 0.05 -7.91
C ILE A 185 -11.05 -0.92 -8.92
N ASP A 186 -11.64 -2.10 -9.11
CA ASP A 186 -11.16 -3.06 -10.09
C ASP A 186 -11.16 -2.50 -11.52
N ARG A 187 -12.25 -1.84 -11.92
CA ARG A 187 -12.32 -1.14 -13.21
C ARG A 187 -11.22 -0.09 -13.35
N VAL A 188 -10.98 0.72 -12.31
CA VAL A 188 -9.92 1.75 -12.31
C VAL A 188 -8.54 1.11 -12.44
N VAL A 189 -8.24 0.09 -11.63
CA VAL A 189 -6.91 -0.55 -11.61
C VAL A 189 -6.61 -1.21 -12.95
N ASN A 190 -7.56 -1.95 -13.53
CA ASN A 190 -7.40 -2.60 -14.82
C ASN A 190 -7.31 -1.58 -15.97
N TYR A 191 -8.15 -0.55 -15.98
CA TYR A 191 -8.06 0.50 -16.99
C TYR A 191 -6.71 1.23 -16.95
N TYR A 192 -6.23 1.58 -15.76
CA TYR A 192 -4.91 2.18 -15.57
C TYR A 192 -3.79 1.24 -16.04
N LYS A 193 -3.86 -0.05 -15.68
CA LYS A 193 -2.89 -1.06 -16.08
C LYS A 193 -2.78 -1.19 -17.59
N ASP A 194 -3.91 -1.16 -18.29
CA ASP A 194 -3.98 -1.46 -19.73
C ASP A 194 -3.68 -0.22 -20.60
N HIS A 195 -3.98 0.98 -20.11
CA HIS A 195 -3.92 2.21 -20.92
C HIS A 195 -2.79 3.16 -20.53
N ALA A 196 -2.29 3.10 -19.30
CA ALA A 196 -1.25 4.03 -18.86
C ALA A 196 0.15 3.56 -19.28
N LYS A 197 0.98 4.53 -19.63
CA LYS A 197 2.43 4.34 -19.79
C LYS A 197 3.10 4.39 -18.41
N LYS A 198 4.43 4.59 -18.38
CA LYS A 198 5.24 4.65 -17.17
C LYS A 198 5.06 5.96 -16.38
N GLN A 199 3.88 6.15 -15.78
CA GLN A 199 3.49 7.36 -15.04
C GLN A 199 2.50 7.05 -13.90
N ARG A 200 2.30 7.97 -12.96
CA ARG A 200 1.31 7.81 -11.88
C ARG A 200 -0.12 7.84 -12.38
N LEU A 201 -1.05 7.24 -11.64
CA LEU A 201 -2.48 7.31 -11.96
C LEU A 201 -2.97 8.76 -12.10
N GLY A 202 -2.56 9.66 -11.21
CA GLY A 202 -2.92 11.07 -11.32
C GLY A 202 -2.42 11.72 -12.62
N GLU A 203 -1.17 11.45 -13.01
CA GLU A 203 -0.59 12.00 -14.24
C GLU A 203 -1.33 11.46 -15.48
N PHE A 204 -1.69 10.18 -15.47
CA PHE A 204 -2.52 9.58 -16.50
C PHE A 204 -3.91 10.21 -16.58
N ILE A 205 -4.56 10.46 -15.43
CA ILE A 205 -5.86 11.15 -15.37
C ILE A 205 -5.74 12.57 -15.96
N ASP A 206 -4.65 13.29 -15.69
CA ASP A 206 -4.45 14.63 -16.24
C ASP A 206 -4.23 14.59 -17.77
N GLU A 207 -3.50 13.58 -18.27
CA GLU A 207 -3.27 13.38 -19.71
C GLU A 207 -4.58 13.18 -20.48
N ILE A 208 -5.52 12.39 -19.95
CA ILE A 208 -6.78 12.11 -20.63
C ILE A 208 -7.93 13.03 -20.22
N SER A 209 -7.72 13.91 -19.23
CA SER A 209 -8.71 14.67 -18.45
C SER A 209 -9.55 13.83 -17.49
N PHE A 210 -9.90 14.43 -16.34
CA PHE A 210 -10.72 13.77 -15.33
C PHE A 210 -12.14 13.46 -15.81
N GLU A 211 -12.72 14.33 -16.64
CA GLU A 211 -14.08 14.08 -17.19
C GLU A 211 -14.11 12.87 -18.10
N ARG A 212 -13.13 12.72 -18.99
CA ARG A 212 -13.01 11.51 -19.81
C ARG A 212 -12.77 10.29 -18.95
N PHE A 213 -11.86 10.38 -17.97
CA PHE A 213 -11.60 9.28 -17.04
C PHE A 213 -12.89 8.84 -16.33
N LYS A 214 -13.72 9.79 -15.88
CA LYS A 214 -15.00 9.52 -15.23
C LYS A 214 -15.99 8.80 -16.15
N GLN A 215 -16.10 9.21 -17.42
CA GLN A 215 -16.95 8.56 -18.43
C GLN A 215 -16.53 7.10 -18.69
N GLU A 216 -15.24 6.81 -18.68
CA GLU A 216 -14.73 5.45 -18.89
C GLU A 216 -14.98 4.54 -17.68
N MET A 217 -15.17 5.12 -16.49
CA MET A 217 -15.29 4.40 -15.21
C MET A 217 -16.72 4.23 -14.71
N LEU A 218 -17.62 5.17 -15.02
CA LEU A 218 -19.03 5.13 -14.64
C LEU A 218 -19.85 4.66 -15.85
#